data_AF-A0AAU9IP98-F1
#
_entry.id   AF-A0AAU9IP98-F1
#
_cell.length_a   1.000
_cell.length_b   1.000
_cell.length_c   1.000
_cell.angle_alpha   90.00
_cell.angle_beta   90.00
_cell.angle_gamma   90.00
#
_symmetry.space_group_name_H-M   'P 1'
#
loop_
_entity.id
_entity.type
_entity.pdbx_description
1 polymer ?
#
loop_
_entity_poly.entity_id
_entity_poly.type
_entity_poly.pdbx_seq_one_letter_code
_entity_poly.pdbx_strand_id
1 'polypeptide(L)'
;MKNPNEFKLDDYEQSAEEFEKYVNALAKKNPVNAQNSELKTAVSNYLTHCRHEESSDMMILSGILRALRNWGATPEQKSENDQLYQIQSKLALLCQKQSEFNIQLQRLNGQLSALEELKDLKTRESLGFESEDEVDQRINSLALKISQNLQEGKASENPRNFQEMEKLKSLRNKAKDVQAVNEEIEAVLNEKLSVESFLKDTAEDYKSLKVREKFLLNNSNP
;
A
#
# COMPACT_ATOMS: atom_id res chain seq x y z
N MET A 1 22.40 -31.27 -37.39
CA MET A 1 21.66 -31.99 -36.32
C MET A 1 21.43 -30.99 -35.19
N LYS A 2 20.17 -30.67 -34.86
CA LYS A 2 19.82 -29.72 -33.79
C LYS A 2 19.66 -30.48 -32.48
N ASN A 3 20.20 -29.92 -31.40
CA ASN A 3 20.15 -30.48 -30.05
C ASN A 3 18.71 -30.31 -29.49
N PRO A 4 18.00 -31.37 -29.09
CA PRO A 4 16.57 -31.29 -28.72
C PRO A 4 16.30 -30.71 -27.32
N ASN A 5 17.32 -30.25 -26.58
CA ASN A 5 17.21 -29.79 -25.19
C ASN A 5 17.37 -28.27 -25.03
N GLU A 6 17.15 -27.48 -26.07
CA GLU A 6 17.21 -26.02 -25.98
C GLU A 6 15.83 -25.47 -25.60
N PHE A 7 15.57 -25.35 -24.30
CA PHE A 7 14.39 -24.67 -23.75
C PHE A 7 14.43 -23.18 -24.13
N LYS A 8 13.36 -22.67 -24.74
CA LYS A 8 13.22 -21.25 -25.09
C LYS A 8 12.10 -20.60 -24.29
N LEU A 9 12.32 -19.32 -24.01
CA LEU A 9 11.73 -18.52 -22.95
C LEU A 9 10.28 -18.04 -23.22
N ASP A 10 9.47 -18.73 -24.03
CA ASP A 10 8.09 -18.29 -24.37
C ASP A 10 6.98 -19.19 -23.80
N ASP A 11 7.33 -20.21 -23.00
CA ASP A 11 6.41 -21.24 -22.48
C ASP A 11 6.06 -21.05 -20.98
N TYR A 12 5.84 -19.82 -20.53
CA TYR A 12 5.76 -19.49 -19.08
C TYR A 12 4.64 -20.20 -18.31
N GLU A 13 3.41 -20.30 -18.84
CA GLU A 13 2.31 -21.03 -18.17
C GLU A 13 2.35 -22.55 -18.42
N GLN A 14 2.93 -22.97 -19.54
CA GLN A 14 3.13 -24.39 -19.83
C GLN A 14 4.21 -25.00 -18.94
N SER A 15 5.27 -24.26 -18.59
CA SER A 15 6.42 -24.81 -17.86
C SER A 15 6.12 -25.32 -16.43
N ALA A 16 5.24 -24.65 -15.67
CA ALA A 16 4.91 -25.06 -14.31
C ALA A 16 3.98 -26.28 -14.30
N GLU A 17 2.95 -26.28 -15.15
CA GLU A 17 2.08 -27.44 -15.32
C GLU A 17 2.82 -28.62 -15.94
N GLU A 18 3.73 -28.39 -16.88
CA GLU A 18 4.53 -29.43 -17.51
C GLU A 18 5.57 -30.00 -16.55
N PHE A 19 6.18 -29.17 -15.70
CA PHE A 19 7.05 -29.65 -14.62
C PHE A 19 6.25 -30.46 -13.61
N GLU A 20 5.07 -30.01 -13.20
CA GLU A 20 4.19 -30.75 -12.31
C GLU A 20 3.73 -32.08 -12.96
N LYS A 21 3.39 -32.08 -14.26
CA LYS A 21 3.09 -33.30 -15.03
C LYS A 21 4.30 -34.22 -15.11
N TYR A 22 5.50 -33.69 -15.31
CA TYR A 22 6.76 -34.44 -15.39
C TYR A 22 7.12 -35.11 -14.06
N VAL A 23 7.11 -34.36 -12.96
CA VAL A 23 7.36 -34.90 -11.60
C VAL A 23 6.33 -35.96 -11.23
N ASN A 24 5.04 -35.71 -11.50
CA ASN A 24 3.98 -36.68 -11.23
C ASN A 24 4.05 -37.92 -12.15
N ALA A 25 4.53 -37.78 -13.39
CA ALA A 25 4.74 -38.90 -14.31
C ALA A 25 5.95 -39.77 -13.91
N LEU A 26 7.04 -39.16 -13.42
CA LEU A 26 8.18 -39.87 -12.83
C LEU A 26 7.77 -40.69 -11.61
N ALA A 27 6.96 -40.12 -10.72
CA ALA A 27 6.43 -40.80 -9.54
C ALA A 27 5.59 -42.04 -9.89
N LYS A 28 4.85 -42.02 -11.01
CA LYS A 28 4.03 -43.15 -11.49
C LYS A 28 4.85 -44.25 -12.18
N LYS A 29 5.95 -43.90 -12.85
CA LYS A 29 6.79 -44.88 -13.58
C LYS A 29 7.78 -45.63 -12.69
N ASN A 30 8.23 -45.03 -11.59
CA ASN A 30 9.17 -45.65 -10.67
C ASN A 30 8.66 -45.48 -9.22
N PRO A 31 7.80 -46.38 -8.72
CA PRO A 31 7.41 -46.34 -7.32
C PRO A 31 8.65 -46.67 -6.48
N VAL A 32 9.07 -45.70 -5.66
CA VAL A 32 9.94 -45.83 -4.49
C VAL A 32 11.46 -45.93 -4.69
N ASN A 33 12.03 -46.09 -5.90
CA ASN A 33 13.48 -46.29 -6.05
C ASN A 33 14.30 -45.24 -6.83
N ALA A 34 13.73 -44.08 -7.20
CA ALA A 34 14.55 -43.00 -7.76
C ALA A 34 15.38 -42.37 -6.63
N GLN A 35 16.65 -42.77 -6.53
CA GLN A 35 17.63 -42.13 -5.68
C GLN A 35 17.58 -40.62 -5.87
N ASN A 36 17.45 -39.92 -4.74
CA ASN A 36 17.42 -38.47 -4.51
C ASN A 36 18.30 -37.56 -5.41
N SER A 37 19.23 -38.08 -6.21
CA SER A 37 20.24 -37.30 -6.92
C SER A 37 19.71 -36.57 -8.15
N GLU A 38 18.94 -37.23 -9.03
CA GLU A 38 18.52 -36.62 -10.30
C GLU A 38 17.54 -35.46 -10.10
N LEU A 39 16.59 -35.63 -9.19
CA LEU A 39 15.58 -34.62 -8.93
C LEU A 39 16.14 -33.45 -8.09
N LYS A 40 17.06 -33.72 -7.15
CA LYS A 40 17.86 -32.66 -6.51
C LYS A 40 18.72 -31.90 -7.52
N THR A 41 19.29 -32.60 -8.51
CA THR A 41 20.10 -31.98 -9.57
C THR A 41 19.23 -31.12 -10.48
N ALA A 42 18.02 -31.57 -10.83
CA ALA A 42 17.07 -30.78 -11.61
C ALA A 42 16.63 -29.50 -10.88
N VAL A 43 16.26 -29.63 -9.59
CA VAL A 43 15.89 -28.49 -8.73
C VAL A 43 17.07 -27.54 -8.51
N SER A 44 18.27 -28.08 -8.28
CA SER A 44 19.51 -27.29 -8.12
C SER A 44 19.88 -26.57 -9.40
N ASN A 45 19.79 -27.23 -10.56
CA ASN A 45 20.07 -26.60 -11.85
C ASN A 45 19.08 -25.49 -12.15
N TYR A 46 17.79 -25.68 -11.85
CA TYR A 46 16.78 -24.64 -11.98
C TYR A 46 17.09 -23.42 -11.09
N LEU A 47 17.34 -23.65 -9.80
CA LEU A 47 17.71 -22.61 -8.83
C LEU A 47 18.99 -21.82 -9.20
N THR A 48 19.93 -22.47 -9.89
CA THR A 48 21.22 -21.86 -10.29
C THR A 48 21.11 -21.02 -11.57
N HIS A 49 20.12 -21.28 -12.43
CA HIS A 49 19.96 -20.60 -13.73
C HIS A 49 18.88 -19.51 -13.74
N CYS A 50 18.01 -19.45 -12.72
CA CYS A 50 17.07 -18.34 -12.53
C CYS A 50 17.78 -17.12 -11.92
N ARG A 51 17.75 -15.98 -12.61
CA ARG A 51 18.18 -14.68 -12.06
C ARG A 51 17.02 -14.13 -11.25
N HIS A 52 17.02 -14.42 -9.95
CA HIS A 52 15.95 -14.10 -9.01
C HIS A 52 15.79 -12.58 -8.84
N GLU A 53 14.93 -11.94 -9.63
CA GLU A 53 14.63 -10.51 -9.47
C GLU A 53 13.13 -10.15 -9.40
N GLU A 54 12.17 -11.05 -9.65
CA GLU A 54 10.74 -10.67 -9.64
C GLU A 54 9.76 -11.70 -9.04
N SER A 55 8.60 -11.18 -8.61
CA SER A 55 7.43 -11.88 -8.02
C SER A 55 7.03 -13.20 -8.73
N SER A 56 7.30 -13.29 -10.02
CA SER A 56 7.07 -14.46 -10.88
C SER A 56 7.92 -15.68 -10.51
N ASP A 57 9.20 -15.49 -10.15
CA ASP A 57 10.11 -16.59 -9.80
C ASP A 57 9.72 -17.25 -8.47
N MET A 58 9.21 -16.45 -7.52
CA MET A 58 8.71 -16.96 -6.23
C MET A 58 7.46 -17.82 -6.41
N MET A 59 6.59 -17.49 -7.36
CA MET A 59 5.42 -18.32 -7.68
C MET A 59 5.84 -19.68 -8.26
N ILE A 60 6.82 -19.71 -9.17
CA ILE A 60 7.30 -20.97 -9.76
C ILE A 60 8.00 -21.83 -8.70
N LEU A 61 8.87 -21.24 -7.88
CA LEU A 61 9.51 -21.95 -6.78
C LEU A 61 8.51 -22.51 -5.78
N SER A 62 7.44 -21.76 -5.48
CA SER A 62 6.37 -22.23 -4.60
C SER A 62 5.62 -23.43 -5.21
N GLY A 63 5.37 -23.42 -6.52
CA GLY A 63 4.77 -24.55 -7.23
C GLY A 63 5.67 -25.79 -7.24
N ILE A 64 6.97 -25.61 -7.48
CA ILE A 64 7.96 -26.69 -7.40
C ILE A 64 7.99 -27.29 -5.98
N LEU A 65 8.10 -26.46 -4.95
CA LEU A 65 8.12 -26.92 -3.56
C LEU A 65 6.83 -27.66 -3.18
N ARG A 66 5.67 -27.23 -3.67
CA ARG A 66 4.38 -27.93 -3.51
C ARG A 66 4.42 -29.31 -4.16
N ALA A 67 4.85 -29.39 -5.42
CA ALA A 67 4.93 -30.66 -6.15
C ALA A 67 5.89 -31.65 -5.46
N LEU A 68 7.02 -31.16 -4.95
CA LEU A 68 7.96 -31.96 -4.16
C LEU A 68 7.36 -32.47 -2.85
N ARG A 69 6.60 -31.62 -2.15
CA ARG A 69 5.95 -31.99 -0.88
C ARG A 69 4.85 -33.03 -1.07
N ASN A 70 4.16 -32.99 -2.21
CA ASN A 70 3.12 -33.95 -2.59
C ASN A 70 3.70 -35.25 -3.18
N TRP A 71 5.01 -35.33 -3.41
CA TRP A 71 5.64 -36.51 -3.99
C TRP A 71 5.70 -37.65 -2.98
N GLY A 72 5.04 -38.77 -3.29
CA GLY A 72 4.96 -39.94 -2.40
C GLY A 72 3.98 -39.80 -1.24
N ALA A 73 3.26 -38.68 -1.15
CA ALA A 73 2.27 -38.41 -0.11
C ALA A 73 0.95 -39.18 -0.34
N THR A 74 0.30 -39.59 0.76
CA THR A 74 -1.07 -40.14 0.76
C THR A 74 -2.09 -39.07 0.34
N PRO A 75 -3.30 -39.45 -0.11
CA PRO A 75 -4.36 -38.49 -0.46
C PRO A 75 -4.67 -37.48 0.65
N GLU A 76 -4.68 -37.93 1.91
CA GLU A 76 -4.89 -37.11 3.10
C GLU A 76 -3.75 -36.09 3.27
N GLN A 77 -2.50 -36.54 3.17
CA GLN A 77 -1.32 -35.67 3.24
C GLN A 77 -1.26 -34.66 2.09
N LYS A 78 -1.68 -35.05 0.88
CA LYS A 78 -1.79 -34.12 -0.26
C LYS A 78 -2.81 -33.01 0.00
N SER A 79 -3.95 -33.35 0.61
CA SER A 79 -4.97 -32.36 0.98
C SER A 79 -4.43 -31.35 2.00
N GLU A 80 -3.72 -31.82 3.03
CA GLU A 80 -3.10 -30.94 4.04
C GLU A 80 -2.01 -30.05 3.44
N ASN A 81 -1.14 -30.62 2.59
CA ASN A 81 -0.10 -29.87 1.90
C ASN A 81 -0.67 -28.79 0.97
N ASP A 82 -1.77 -29.08 0.27
CA ASP A 82 -2.45 -28.13 -0.60
C ASP A 82 -3.10 -26.99 0.21
N GLN A 83 -3.70 -27.29 1.37
CA GLN A 83 -4.21 -26.27 2.28
C GLN A 83 -3.09 -25.37 2.82
N LEU A 84 -1.95 -25.97 3.18
CA LEU A 84 -0.79 -25.25 3.67
C LEU A 84 -0.20 -24.34 2.59
N TYR A 85 -0.10 -24.83 1.35
CA TYR A 85 0.32 -24.03 0.20
C TYR A 85 -0.61 -22.82 -0.02
N GLN A 86 -1.93 -23.02 0.03
CA GLN A 86 -2.90 -21.92 -0.12
C GLN A 86 -2.75 -20.87 0.98
N ILE A 87 -2.51 -21.29 2.22
CA ILE A 87 -2.28 -20.37 3.34
C ILE A 87 -0.98 -19.59 3.14
N GLN A 88 0.09 -20.26 2.72
CA GLN A 88 1.39 -19.63 2.47
C GLN A 88 1.32 -18.61 1.32
N SER A 89 0.60 -18.93 0.24
CA SER A 89 0.34 -18.01 -0.87
C SER A 89 -0.45 -16.77 -0.40
N LYS A 90 -1.49 -16.95 0.41
CA LYS A 90 -2.25 -15.82 0.99
C LYS A 90 -1.39 -14.96 1.93
N LEU A 91 -0.54 -15.58 2.75
CA LEU A 91 0.39 -14.86 3.62
C LEU A 91 1.38 -14.01 2.82
N ALA A 92 1.93 -14.54 1.72
CA ALA A 92 2.81 -13.79 0.83
C ALA A 92 2.09 -12.58 0.21
N LEU A 93 0.85 -12.76 -0.26
CA LEU A 93 0.04 -11.67 -0.79
C LEU A 93 -0.25 -10.59 0.26
N LEU A 94 -0.53 -10.96 1.51
CA LEU A 94 -0.72 -10.00 2.60
C LEU A 94 0.57 -9.22 2.90
N CYS A 95 1.74 -9.87 2.88
CA CYS A 95 3.02 -9.18 3.01
C CYS A 95 3.27 -8.20 1.87
N GLN A 96 2.92 -8.57 0.63
CA GLN A 96 3.02 -7.67 -0.52
C GLN A 96 2.12 -6.44 -0.34
N LYS A 97 0.84 -6.66 -0.03
CA LYS A 97 -0.12 -5.56 0.23
C LYS A 97 0.34 -4.66 1.37
N GLN A 98 0.90 -5.24 2.44
CA GLN A 98 1.46 -4.47 3.55
C GLN A 98 2.60 -3.57 3.08
N SER A 99 3.50 -4.07 2.23
CA SER A 99 4.58 -3.27 1.64
C SER A 99 4.03 -2.13 0.77
N GLU A 100 3.04 -2.41 -0.08
CA GLU A 100 2.38 -1.41 -0.94
C GLU A 100 1.72 -0.29 -0.11
N PHE A 101 0.96 -0.65 0.92
CA PHE A 101 0.33 0.33 1.81
C PHE A 101 1.36 1.12 2.62
N ASN A 102 2.47 0.52 3.03
CA ASN A 102 3.57 1.26 3.70
C ASN A 102 4.19 2.30 2.77
N ILE A 103 4.39 1.99 1.48
CA ILE A 103 4.87 2.94 0.47
C ILE A 103 3.85 4.07 0.29
N GLN A 104 2.55 3.73 0.22
CA GLN A 104 1.48 4.72 0.12
C GLN A 104 1.46 5.66 1.35
N LEU A 105 1.61 5.13 2.56
CA LEU A 105 1.71 5.94 3.78
C LEU A 105 2.91 6.88 3.76
N GLN A 106 4.08 6.41 3.31
CA GLN A 106 5.26 7.27 3.18
C GLN A 106 5.00 8.42 2.21
N ARG A 107 4.35 8.15 1.08
CA ARG A 107 3.97 9.17 0.10
C ARG A 107 2.98 10.18 0.70
N LEU A 108 1.94 9.72 1.37
CA LEU A 108 0.92 10.58 2.00
C LEU A 108 1.54 11.45 3.10
N ASN A 109 2.44 10.90 3.92
CA ASN A 109 3.18 11.68 4.91
C ASN A 109 4.06 12.76 4.27
N GLY A 110 4.70 12.46 3.13
CA GLY A 110 5.45 13.45 2.36
C GLY A 110 4.56 14.57 1.80
N GLN A 111 3.38 14.22 1.29
CA GLN A 111 2.39 15.21 0.83
C GLN A 111 1.87 16.09 1.97
N LEU A 112 1.56 15.51 3.13
CA LEU A 112 1.13 16.26 4.31
C LEU A 112 2.19 17.27 4.75
N SER A 113 3.46 16.85 4.85
CA SER A 113 4.55 17.75 5.21
C SER A 113 4.67 18.94 4.24
N ALA A 114 4.54 18.69 2.94
CA ALA A 114 4.59 19.75 1.93
C ALA A 114 3.37 20.70 2.00
N LEU A 115 2.18 20.15 2.26
CA LEU A 115 0.96 20.95 2.42
C LEU A 115 0.97 21.77 3.72
N GLU A 116 1.53 21.24 4.81
CA GLU A 116 1.72 21.99 6.06
C GLU A 116 2.67 23.18 5.86
N GLU A 117 3.78 22.99 5.14
CA GLU A 117 4.68 24.10 4.76
C GLU A 117 3.98 25.13 3.86
N LEU A 118 3.16 24.67 2.90
CA LEU A 118 2.38 25.55 2.04
C LEU A 118 1.33 26.34 2.83
N LYS A 119 0.64 25.68 3.77
CA LYS A 119 -0.32 26.31 4.68
C LYS A 119 0.35 27.42 5.48
N ASP A 120 1.51 27.14 6.06
CA ASP A 120 2.27 28.13 6.83
C ASP A 120 2.65 29.35 5.97
N LEU A 121 3.12 29.11 4.75
CA LEU A 121 3.46 30.18 3.81
C LEU A 121 2.23 31.03 3.45
N LYS A 122 1.11 30.38 3.11
CA LYS A 122 -0.14 31.06 2.76
C LYS A 122 -0.75 31.82 3.93
N THR A 123 -0.65 31.28 5.14
CA THR A 123 -1.12 31.93 6.37
C THR A 123 -0.29 33.19 6.66
N ARG A 124 1.02 33.17 6.38
CA ARG A 124 1.84 34.40 6.46
C ARG A 124 1.44 35.42 5.40
N GLU A 125 1.16 34.99 4.17
CA GLU A 125 0.70 35.87 3.09
C GLU A 125 -0.65 36.54 3.39
N SER A 126 -1.54 35.82 4.08
CA SER A 126 -2.85 36.30 4.55
C SER A 126 -2.79 37.09 5.86
N LEU A 127 -1.61 37.32 6.44
CA LEU A 127 -1.43 37.97 7.75
C LEU A 127 -2.13 37.24 8.91
N GLY A 128 -2.23 35.92 8.83
CA GLY A 128 -2.79 35.07 9.88
C GLY A 128 -4.29 34.79 9.75
N PHE A 129 -4.94 35.22 8.67
CA PHE A 129 -6.33 34.82 8.38
C PHE A 129 -6.35 33.43 7.74
N GLU A 130 -7.16 32.54 8.30
CA GLU A 130 -7.25 31.14 7.85
C GLU A 130 -8.44 30.88 6.92
N SER A 131 -9.39 31.82 6.83
CA SER A 131 -10.56 31.71 5.96
C SER A 131 -11.10 33.07 5.47
N GLU A 132 -11.88 33.05 4.39
CA GLU A 132 -12.60 34.25 3.93
C GLU A 132 -13.57 34.77 5.00
N ASP A 133 -14.23 33.86 5.73
CA ASP A 133 -15.24 34.21 6.72
C ASP A 133 -14.64 35.03 7.88
N GLU A 134 -13.41 34.73 8.31
CA GLU A 134 -12.71 35.53 9.33
C GLU A 134 -12.44 36.96 8.84
N VAL A 135 -12.07 37.10 7.57
CA VAL A 135 -11.85 38.41 6.94
C VAL A 135 -13.17 39.18 6.86
N ASP A 136 -14.24 38.53 6.42
CA ASP A 136 -15.57 39.13 6.28
C ASP A 136 -16.15 39.53 7.65
N GLN A 137 -15.95 38.73 8.71
CA GLN A 137 -16.30 39.08 10.09
C GLN A 137 -15.57 40.34 10.56
N ARG A 138 -14.27 40.45 10.25
CA ARG A 138 -13.48 41.64 10.61
C ARG A 138 -13.94 42.88 9.86
N ILE A 139 -14.27 42.75 8.57
CA ILE A 139 -14.85 43.83 7.75
C ILE A 139 -16.18 44.29 8.35
N ASN A 140 -17.06 43.35 8.70
CA ASN A 140 -18.37 43.65 9.29
C ASN A 140 -18.22 44.37 10.65
N SER A 141 -17.28 43.95 11.48
CA SER A 141 -16.96 44.62 12.74
C SER A 141 -16.52 46.08 12.54
N LEU A 142 -15.65 46.34 11.55
CA LEU A 142 -15.24 47.70 11.20
C LEU A 142 -16.39 48.54 10.63
N ALA A 143 -17.26 47.96 9.81
CA ALA A 143 -18.44 48.63 9.27
C ALA A 143 -19.43 49.06 10.37
N LEU A 144 -19.64 48.20 11.37
CA LEU A 144 -20.45 48.53 12.55
C LEU A 144 -19.81 49.66 13.37
N LYS A 145 -18.49 49.60 13.59
CA LYS A 145 -17.75 50.63 14.32
C LYS A 145 -17.80 52.00 13.61
N ILE A 146 -17.69 52.00 12.28
CA ILE A 146 -17.86 53.21 11.47
C ILE A 146 -19.27 53.79 11.66
N SER A 147 -20.29 52.94 11.61
CA SER A 147 -21.68 53.34 11.79
C SER A 147 -21.93 53.95 13.18
N GLN A 148 -21.36 53.35 14.23
CA GLN A 148 -21.43 53.88 15.60
C GLN A 148 -20.71 55.22 15.74
N ASN A 149 -19.49 55.33 15.21
CA ASN A 149 -18.72 56.58 15.24
C ASN A 149 -19.46 57.74 14.55
N LEU A 150 -20.22 57.45 13.48
CA LEU A 150 -21.07 58.44 12.82
C LEU A 150 -22.25 58.88 13.70
N GLN A 151 -22.91 57.95 14.40
CA GLN A 151 -23.99 58.25 15.35
C GLN A 151 -23.50 59.05 16.56
N GLU A 152 -22.28 58.80 17.03
CA GLU A 152 -21.67 59.46 18.18
C GLU A 152 -20.95 60.79 17.83
N GLY A 153 -20.95 61.21 16.56
CA GLY A 153 -20.26 62.44 16.12
C GLY A 153 -18.72 62.35 16.10
N LYS A 154 -18.14 61.14 16.20
CA LYS A 154 -16.70 60.86 16.19
C LYS A 154 -16.17 60.51 14.79
N ALA A 155 -16.65 61.22 13.76
CA ALA A 155 -16.31 60.91 12.37
C ALA A 155 -14.79 60.99 12.06
N SER A 156 -14.02 61.75 12.85
CA SER A 156 -12.56 61.84 12.75
C SER A 156 -11.82 60.52 13.00
N GLU A 157 -12.46 59.53 13.63
CA GLU A 157 -11.87 58.20 13.90
C GLU A 157 -12.07 57.20 12.75
N ASN A 158 -12.96 57.49 11.80
CA ASN A 158 -13.31 56.59 10.70
C ASN A 158 -12.25 56.42 9.60
N PRO A 159 -11.38 57.39 9.26
CA PRO A 159 -10.37 57.22 8.22
C PRO A 159 -9.48 55.99 8.42
N ARG A 160 -9.12 55.68 9.67
CA ARG A 160 -8.33 54.50 10.02
C ARG A 160 -9.12 53.21 9.77
N ASN A 161 -10.39 53.17 10.15
CA ASN A 161 -11.25 52.00 9.95
C ASN A 161 -11.48 51.72 8.45
N PHE A 162 -11.66 52.75 7.63
CA PHE A 162 -11.78 52.58 6.16
C PHE A 162 -10.49 52.05 5.53
N GLN A 163 -9.33 52.56 5.93
CA GLN A 163 -8.04 52.05 5.46
C GLN A 163 -7.83 50.58 5.86
N GLU A 164 -8.23 50.18 7.06
CA GLU A 164 -8.14 48.80 7.52
C GLU A 164 -9.10 47.89 6.73
N MET A 165 -10.33 48.34 6.44
CA MET A 165 -11.28 47.61 5.59
C MET A 165 -10.73 47.35 4.17
N GLU A 166 -10.14 48.36 3.51
CA GLU A 166 -9.58 48.17 2.17
C GLU A 166 -8.42 47.15 2.17
N LYS A 167 -7.58 47.16 3.22
CA LYS A 167 -6.55 46.13 3.41
C LYS A 167 -7.15 44.74 3.58
N LEU A 168 -8.18 44.58 4.40
CA LEU A 168 -8.85 43.30 4.60
C LEU A 168 -9.46 42.75 3.30
N LYS A 169 -10.09 43.60 2.49
CA LYS A 169 -10.62 43.19 1.17
C LYS A 169 -9.52 42.59 0.27
N SER A 170 -8.31 43.15 0.30
CA SER A 170 -7.16 42.60 -0.44
C SER A 170 -6.61 41.28 0.13
N LEU A 171 -6.84 41.01 1.41
CA LEU A 171 -6.41 39.77 2.08
C LEU A 171 -7.40 38.63 1.90
N ARG A 172 -8.67 38.93 1.59
CA ARG A 172 -9.74 37.93 1.43
C ARG A 172 -9.34 36.79 0.49
N ASN A 173 -8.83 37.11 -0.69
CA ASN A 173 -8.40 36.09 -1.66
C ASN A 173 -7.25 35.22 -1.14
N LYS A 174 -6.37 35.78 -0.31
CA LYS A 174 -5.26 35.02 0.28
C LYS A 174 -5.73 34.10 1.40
N ALA A 175 -6.71 34.53 2.19
CA ALA A 175 -7.34 33.69 3.20
C ALA A 175 -8.12 32.52 2.56
N LYS A 176 -8.70 32.75 1.38
CA LYS A 176 -9.26 31.66 0.56
C LYS A 176 -8.23 30.61 0.17
N ASP A 177 -7.03 31.03 -0.23
CA ASP A 177 -5.95 30.10 -0.58
C ASP A 177 -5.55 29.24 0.63
N VAL A 178 -5.52 29.83 1.85
CA VAL A 178 -5.27 29.08 3.09
C VAL A 178 -6.37 28.04 3.33
N GLN A 179 -7.63 28.42 3.16
CA GLN A 179 -8.76 27.51 3.29
C GLN A 179 -8.68 26.34 2.30
N ALA A 180 -8.32 26.60 1.04
CA ALA A 180 -8.17 25.55 0.03
C ALA A 180 -7.06 24.55 0.42
N VAL A 181 -5.94 25.03 0.97
CA VAL A 181 -4.86 24.16 1.48
C VAL A 181 -5.33 23.35 2.69
N ASN A 182 -6.12 23.94 3.60
CA ASN A 182 -6.70 23.20 4.73
C ASN A 182 -7.62 22.07 4.25
N GLU A 183 -8.47 22.32 3.26
CA GLU A 183 -9.34 21.29 2.65
C GLU A 183 -8.52 20.16 2.01
N GLU A 184 -7.40 20.48 1.35
CA GLU A 184 -6.49 19.48 0.78
C GLU A 184 -5.79 18.66 1.86
N ILE A 185 -5.34 19.29 2.96
CA ILE A 185 -4.77 18.59 4.12
C ILE A 185 -5.78 17.61 4.71
N GLU A 186 -7.04 18.03 4.90
CA GLU A 186 -8.10 17.15 5.40
C GLU A 186 -8.35 15.95 4.47
N ALA A 187 -8.35 16.16 3.16
CA ALA A 187 -8.49 15.08 2.18
C ALA A 187 -7.36 14.05 2.29
N VAL A 188 -6.11 14.51 2.38
CA VAL A 188 -4.93 13.62 2.51
C VAL A 188 -4.92 12.91 3.87
N LEU A 189 -5.33 13.58 4.95
CA LEU A 189 -5.48 12.95 6.27
C LEU A 189 -6.53 11.83 6.25
N ASN A 190 -7.67 12.05 5.60
CA ASN A 190 -8.71 11.03 5.44
C ASN A 190 -8.21 9.82 4.63
N GLU A 191 -7.46 10.05 3.55
CA GLU A 191 -6.83 8.96 2.80
C GLU A 191 -5.84 8.18 3.67
N LYS A 192 -4.99 8.87 4.43
CA LYS A 192 -4.04 8.25 5.36
C LYS A 192 -4.75 7.35 6.38
N LEU A 193 -5.83 7.84 7.00
CA LEU A 193 -6.63 7.05 7.96
C LEU A 193 -7.21 5.78 7.32
N SER A 194 -7.65 5.87 6.05
CA SER A 194 -8.13 4.72 5.29
C SER A 194 -7.02 3.67 5.08
N VAL A 195 -5.82 4.11 4.68
CA VAL A 195 -4.67 3.21 4.49
C VAL A 195 -4.24 2.57 5.82
N GLU A 196 -4.23 3.33 6.92
CA GLU A 196 -3.95 2.80 8.26
C GLU A 196 -4.97 1.73 8.68
N SER A 197 -6.25 1.94 8.35
CA SER A 197 -7.29 0.92 8.56
C SER A 197 -7.02 -0.35 7.76
N PHE A 198 -6.70 -0.24 6.47
CA PHE A 198 -6.38 -1.41 5.63
C PHE A 198 -5.14 -2.17 6.14
N LEU A 199 -4.13 -1.47 6.64
CA LEU A 199 -2.97 -2.10 7.26
C LEU A 199 -3.31 -2.87 8.53
N LYS A 200 -4.22 -2.32 9.35
CA LYS A 200 -4.71 -3.01 10.55
C LYS A 200 -5.44 -4.30 10.19
N ASP A 201 -6.36 -4.24 9.23
CA ASP A 201 -7.11 -5.41 8.76
C ASP A 201 -6.17 -6.47 8.16
N THR A 202 -5.22 -6.03 7.32
CA THR A 202 -4.17 -6.89 6.73
C THR A 202 -3.34 -7.60 7.81
N ALA A 203 -3.01 -6.90 8.90
CA ALA A 203 -2.26 -7.48 10.01
C ALA A 203 -3.07 -8.49 10.84
N GLU A 204 -4.38 -8.27 10.99
CA GLU A 204 -5.29 -9.22 11.65
C GLU A 204 -5.46 -10.50 10.81
N ASP A 205 -5.67 -10.36 9.50
CA ASP A 205 -5.72 -11.47 8.55
C ASP A 205 -4.43 -12.29 8.57
N TYR A 206 -3.28 -11.61 8.58
CA TYR A 206 -1.97 -12.25 8.63
C TYR A 206 -1.80 -13.09 9.91
N LYS A 207 -2.18 -12.53 11.08
CA LYS A 207 -2.12 -13.25 12.36
C LYS A 207 -3.00 -14.49 12.34
N SER A 208 -4.23 -14.38 11.83
CA SER A 208 -5.18 -15.50 11.72
C SER A 208 -4.62 -16.62 10.83
N LEU A 209 -4.11 -16.27 9.65
CA LEU A 209 -3.50 -17.24 8.73
C LEU A 209 -2.23 -17.87 9.31
N LYS A 210 -1.41 -17.12 10.06
CA LYS A 210 -0.21 -17.67 10.73
C LYS A 210 -0.54 -18.67 11.82
N VAL A 211 -1.64 -18.49 12.55
CA VAL A 211 -2.11 -19.49 13.52
C VAL A 211 -2.52 -20.78 12.79
N ARG A 212 -3.25 -20.65 11.68
CA ARG A 212 -3.69 -21.79 10.88
C ARG A 212 -2.53 -22.53 10.21
N GLU A 213 -1.53 -21.80 9.70
CA GLU A 213 -0.29 -22.36 9.17
C GLU A 213 0.44 -23.22 10.22
N LYS A 214 0.62 -22.68 11.44
CA LYS A 214 1.25 -23.40 12.55
C LYS A 214 0.49 -24.67 12.93
N PHE A 215 -0.84 -24.60 12.96
CA PHE A 215 -1.68 -25.76 13.27
C PHE A 215 -1.48 -26.89 12.25
N LEU A 216 -1.48 -26.58 10.95
CA LEU A 216 -1.23 -27.60 9.91
C LEU A 216 0.19 -28.16 10.02
N LEU A 217 1.20 -27.31 10.20
CA LEU A 217 2.60 -27.76 10.34
C LEU A 217 2.82 -28.70 11.53
N ASN A 218 2.11 -28.48 12.65
CA ASN A 218 2.22 -29.32 13.84
C ASN A 218 1.47 -30.65 13.73
N ASN A 219 0.45 -30.74 12.87
CA ASN A 219 -0.33 -31.96 12.68
C ASN A 219 0.18 -32.83 11.52
N SER A 220 0.95 -32.26 10.59
CA SER A 220 1.52 -32.99 9.44
C SER A 220 2.87 -33.68 9.73
N ASN A 221 3.37 -33.64 10.98
CA ASN A 221 4.56 -34.39 11.45
C ASN A 221 4.17 -35.43 12.53
N PRO A 222 3.87 -36.69 12.15
CA PRO A 222 3.97 -37.82 13.06
C PRO A 222 5.42 -38.27 13.29
#